data_AF-A0A7S0LG25-F1
#
_entry.id   AF-A0A7S0LG25-F1
#
_cell.length_a   1.000
_cell.length_b   1.000
_cell.length_c   1.000
_cell.angle_alpha   90.00
_cell.angle_beta   90.00
_cell.angle_gamma   90.00
#
_symmetry.space_group_name_H-M   'P 1'
#
loop_
_entity.id
_entity.type
_entity.pdbx_description
1 polymer ?
#
loop_
_entity_poly.entity_id
_entity_poly.type
_entity_poly.pdbx_seq_one_letter_code
_entity_poly.pdbx_strand_id
1 'polypeptide(L)'
;MMAWKKDQGLAASDHIDFVADSHAQLTDALGLVMTGADNPFDFAKAPGPVYDGPNKALGFHTKRCKRSAILVESGVVKLVLIAEANDDPAGDSRPEVSCIENVLSEMKA
;
A
#
# COMPACT_ATOMS: atom_id res chain seq x y z
N MET A 1 -0.83 -6.60 -15.57
CA MET A 1 -1.40 -7.18 -14.33
C MET A 1 -1.99 -8.60 -14.48
N MET A 2 -2.24 -9.10 -15.70
CA MET A 2 -2.84 -10.44 -15.89
C MET A 2 -1.93 -11.62 -15.53
N ALA A 3 -0.62 -11.52 -15.77
CA ALA A 3 0.33 -12.59 -15.43
C ALA A 3 0.31 -12.89 -13.93
N TRP A 4 0.45 -11.86 -13.10
CA TRP A 4 0.42 -12.03 -11.65
C TRP A 4 -0.96 -12.45 -11.12
N LYS A 5 -2.06 -11.86 -11.63
CA LYS A 5 -3.43 -12.30 -11.29
C LYS A 5 -3.62 -13.81 -11.57
N LYS A 6 -3.07 -14.31 -12.69
CA LYS A 6 -3.08 -15.75 -13.02
C LYS A 6 -2.24 -16.58 -12.06
N ASP A 7 -1.04 -16.14 -11.73
CA ASP A 7 -0.14 -16.85 -10.80
C ASP A 7 -0.70 -16.93 -9.37
N GLN A 8 -1.56 -15.97 -8.97
CA GLN A 8 -2.32 -16.02 -7.71
C GLN A 8 -3.56 -16.93 -7.79
N GLY A 9 -3.80 -17.63 -8.90
CA GLY A 9 -4.98 -18.49 -9.08
C GLY A 9 -6.29 -17.73 -9.34
N LEU A 10 -6.22 -16.42 -9.63
CA LEU A 10 -7.38 -15.54 -9.78
C LEU A 10 -7.75 -15.25 -11.24
N ALA A 11 -7.23 -16.04 -12.20
CA ALA A 11 -7.43 -15.78 -13.62
C ALA A 11 -8.90 -15.70 -14.04
N ALA A 12 -9.78 -16.46 -13.40
CA ALA A 12 -11.22 -16.51 -13.67
C ALA A 12 -12.06 -15.77 -12.61
N SER A 13 -11.44 -14.95 -11.76
CA SER A 13 -12.18 -14.20 -10.72
C SER A 13 -12.84 -12.96 -11.31
N ASP A 14 -14.17 -12.86 -11.11
CA ASP A 14 -14.99 -11.70 -11.43
C ASP A 14 -15.05 -10.67 -10.28
N HIS A 15 -14.49 -10.99 -9.11
CA HIS A 15 -14.57 -10.14 -7.92
C HIS A 15 -13.26 -9.42 -7.59
N ILE A 16 -12.13 -9.91 -8.09
CA ILE A 16 -10.81 -9.36 -7.78
C ILE A 16 -10.12 -8.93 -9.06
N ASP A 17 -9.90 -7.63 -9.20
CA ASP A 17 -9.18 -7.06 -10.32
C ASP A 17 -7.86 -6.43 -9.91
N PHE A 18 -6.85 -6.67 -10.74
CA PHE A 18 -5.53 -6.13 -10.56
C PHE A 18 -5.38 -4.96 -11.53
N VAL A 19 -5.44 -3.75 -11.00
CA VAL A 19 -5.37 -2.51 -11.79
C VAL A 19 -3.95 -1.96 -11.75
N ALA A 20 -3.51 -1.36 -12.85
CA ALA A 20 -2.21 -0.72 -12.94
C ALA A 20 -2.37 0.81 -12.83
N ASP A 21 -1.95 1.38 -11.70
CA ASP A 21 -1.71 2.81 -11.57
C ASP A 21 -0.30 3.14 -12.06
N SER A 22 -0.08 3.00 -13.37
CA SER A 22 1.25 2.98 -13.99
C SER A 22 2.05 4.28 -13.80
N HIS A 23 1.37 5.39 -13.49
CA HIS A 23 1.96 6.71 -13.30
C HIS A 23 1.82 7.18 -11.85
N ALA A 24 1.36 6.31 -10.94
CA ALA A 24 1.06 6.61 -9.55
C ALA A 24 0.06 7.76 -9.37
N GLN A 25 -0.80 8.07 -10.35
CA GLN A 25 -1.69 9.23 -10.30
C GLN A 25 -2.74 9.10 -9.21
N LEU A 26 -3.36 7.93 -9.10
CA LEU A 26 -4.33 7.66 -8.04
C LEU A 26 -3.62 7.58 -6.69
N THR A 27 -2.49 6.89 -6.65
CA THR A 27 -1.68 6.70 -5.45
C THR A 27 -1.21 8.05 -4.88
N ASP A 28 -0.80 8.98 -5.74
CA ASP A 28 -0.37 10.34 -5.38
C ASP A 28 -1.56 11.19 -4.92
N ALA A 29 -2.68 11.15 -5.65
CA ALA A 29 -3.90 11.86 -5.26
C ALA A 29 -4.44 11.41 -3.89
N LEU A 30 -4.20 10.16 -3.50
CA LEU A 30 -4.58 9.62 -2.20
C LEU A 30 -3.53 9.82 -1.09
N GLY A 31 -2.35 10.40 -1.40
CA GLY A 31 -1.25 10.51 -0.44
C GLY A 31 -0.67 9.14 -0.02
N LEU A 32 -0.84 8.13 -0.86
CA LEU A 32 -0.45 6.73 -0.58
C LEU A 32 0.85 6.35 -1.27
N VAL A 33 1.56 7.29 -1.88
CA VAL A 33 2.89 7.00 -2.41
C VAL A 33 3.79 6.74 -1.22
N MET A 34 4.52 5.64 -1.28
CA MET A 34 5.59 5.30 -0.34
C MET A 34 6.79 6.23 -0.62
N THR A 35 6.55 7.53 -0.43
CA THR A 35 7.55 8.58 -0.40
C THR A 35 8.07 8.72 1.02
N GLY A 36 9.34 9.08 1.14
CA GLY A 36 9.77 9.80 2.31
C GLY A 36 9.63 11.29 2.07
N ALA A 37 8.43 11.85 1.97
CA ALA A 37 8.20 13.30 1.84
C ALA A 37 7.29 13.84 2.94
N ASP A 38 6.21 13.11 3.28
CA ASP A 38 5.31 13.44 4.41
C ASP A 38 5.89 12.97 5.76
N ASN A 39 6.75 11.95 5.69
CA ASN A 39 7.75 11.62 6.69
C ASN A 39 9.07 11.52 5.91
N PRO A 40 9.84 12.62 5.76
CA PRO A 40 11.04 12.61 4.96
C PRO A 40 11.89 11.42 5.36
N PHE A 41 12.26 10.57 4.38
CA PHE A 41 13.20 9.47 4.63
C PHE A 41 14.50 10.12 5.07
N ASP A 42 14.63 10.30 6.37
CA ASP A 42 15.71 11.05 6.97
C ASP A 42 16.84 10.05 7.15
N PHE A 43 17.74 10.05 6.15
CA PHE A 43 19.00 9.31 6.14
C PHE A 43 19.83 9.50 7.43
N ALA A 44 19.51 10.50 8.26
CA ALA A 44 20.16 10.78 9.54
C ALA A 44 19.35 10.37 10.80
N LYS A 45 18.04 10.06 10.71
CA LYS A 45 17.21 9.69 11.89
C LYS A 45 17.19 8.20 12.24
N ALA A 46 17.69 7.34 11.37
CA ALA A 46 17.80 5.91 11.66
C ALA A 46 19.28 5.49 11.64
N PRO A 47 19.90 5.12 12.78
CA PRO A 47 21.24 4.56 12.80
C PRO A 47 21.19 3.12 12.28
N GLY A 48 21.22 2.95 10.96
CA GLY A 48 21.23 1.64 10.30
C GLY A 48 20.47 1.65 8.97
N PRO A 49 20.62 0.59 8.13
CA PRO A 49 19.96 0.48 6.84
C PRO A 49 18.47 0.14 7.04
N VAL A 50 17.66 1.07 7.55
CA VAL A 50 16.20 0.87 7.71
C VAL A 50 15.54 1.12 6.36
N TYR A 51 15.86 0.27 5.39
CA TYR A 51 15.29 0.31 4.06
C TYR A 51 14.68 -1.03 3.70
N ASP A 52 13.97 -1.77 4.55
CA ASP A 52 13.35 -3.00 4.03
C ASP A 52 12.12 -2.70 3.16
N GLY A 53 11.81 -3.64 2.25
CA GLY A 53 10.73 -3.51 1.28
C GLY A 53 11.17 -3.01 -0.12
N PRO A 54 10.18 -2.75 -1.01
CA PRO A 54 10.45 -2.62 -2.44
C PRO A 54 11.22 -1.35 -2.83
N ASN A 55 11.25 -0.31 -2.00
CA ASN A 55 12.05 0.89 -2.29
C ASN A 55 13.57 0.65 -2.18
N LYS A 56 14.06 -0.27 -1.32
CA LYS A 56 15.48 -0.68 -1.32
C LYS A 56 15.83 -1.55 -2.49
N ALA A 57 14.94 -2.45 -2.87
CA ALA A 57 15.18 -3.38 -3.97
C ALA A 57 15.13 -2.68 -5.33
N LEU A 58 14.22 -1.72 -5.52
CA LEU A 58 13.87 -1.16 -6.82
C LEU A 58 14.13 0.35 -6.95
N GLY A 59 14.35 1.05 -5.85
CA GLY A 59 14.61 2.49 -5.82
C GLY A 59 13.34 3.36 -5.77
N PHE A 60 13.48 4.55 -5.19
CA PHE A 60 12.37 5.50 -4.94
C PHE A 60 11.72 6.06 -6.21
N HIS A 61 12.44 6.08 -7.33
CA HIS A 61 11.92 6.53 -8.62
C HIS A 61 10.75 5.68 -9.14
N THR A 62 10.54 4.49 -8.58
CA THR A 62 9.46 3.57 -8.94
C THR A 62 8.09 3.93 -8.34
N LYS A 63 8.02 4.93 -7.44
CA LYS A 63 6.78 5.46 -6.84
C LYS A 63 5.80 4.35 -6.39
N ARG A 64 6.26 3.44 -5.54
CA ARG A 64 5.42 2.36 -5.00
C ARG A 64 4.31 2.92 -4.10
N CYS A 65 3.18 2.22 -4.03
CA CYS A 65 2.12 2.50 -3.06
C CYS A 65 2.47 1.91 -1.68
N LYS A 66 1.94 2.54 -0.64
CA LYS A 66 1.89 2.01 0.73
C LYS A 66 0.89 0.84 0.79
N ARG A 67 1.18 -0.17 1.61
CA ARG A 67 0.22 -1.23 1.91
C ARG A 67 -1.00 -0.63 2.59
N SER A 68 -2.14 -0.70 1.91
CA SER A 68 -3.37 -0.05 2.36
C SER A 68 -4.62 -0.78 1.86
N ALA A 69 -5.73 -0.56 2.57
CA ALA A 69 -7.07 -0.97 2.18
C ALA A 69 -8.00 0.25 2.20
N ILE A 70 -8.86 0.35 1.19
CA ILE A 70 -9.79 1.47 1.02
C ILE A 70 -11.19 0.92 0.77
N LEU A 71 -12.17 1.36 1.55
CA LEU A 71 -13.58 1.12 1.29
C LEU A 71 -14.17 2.34 0.57
N VAL A 72 -14.73 2.10 -0.61
CA VAL A 72 -15.40 3.13 -1.41
C VAL A 72 -16.83 2.71 -1.69
N GLU A 73 -17.79 3.55 -1.31
CA GLU A 73 -19.21 3.34 -1.57
C GLU A 73 -19.76 4.51 -2.38
N SER A 74 -20.29 4.22 -3.57
CA SER A 74 -20.84 5.25 -4.49
C SER A 74 -19.88 6.41 -4.77
N GLY A 75 -18.59 6.12 -4.90
CA GLY A 75 -17.54 7.11 -5.14
C GLY A 75 -17.09 7.89 -3.90
N VAL A 76 -17.60 7.56 -2.71
CA VAL A 76 -17.22 8.17 -1.45
C VAL A 76 -16.30 7.23 -0.68
N VAL A 77 -15.12 7.72 -0.30
CA VAL A 77 -14.20 6.99 0.58
C VAL A 77 -14.80 6.96 1.99
N LYS A 78 -15.06 5.76 2.51
CA LYS A 78 -15.63 5.54 3.85
C LYS A 78 -14.56 5.19 4.87
N LEU A 79 -13.53 4.46 4.45
CA LEU A 79 -12.48 3.95 5.31
C LEU A 79 -11.17 3.91 4.52
N VAL A 80 -10.07 4.29 5.17
CA VAL A 80 -8.70 4.13 4.68
C VAL A 80 -7.87 3.56 5.81
N LEU A 81 -7.31 2.37 5.60
CA LEU A 81 -6.42 1.70 6.54
C LEU A 81 -5.03 1.59 5.89
N ILE A 82 -4.00 2.10 6.56
CA ILE A 82 -2.63 2.17 6.04
C ILE A 82 -1.73 1.44 7.04
N ALA A 83 -0.99 0.43 6.59
CA ALA A 83 -0.13 -0.40 7.44
C ALA A 83 1.22 0.25 7.79
N GLU A 84 1.54 1.41 7.21
CA GLU A 84 2.75 2.16 7.47
C GLU A 84 2.85 2.58 8.94
N ALA A 85 4.05 2.45 9.51
CA ALA A 85 4.39 3.13 10.76
C ALA A 85 5.87 3.57 10.77
N ASN A 86 6.25 4.37 11.77
CA ASN A 86 7.60 4.94 11.88
C ASN A 86 8.73 3.90 11.87
N ASP A 87 8.48 2.73 12.45
CA ASP A 87 9.39 1.59 12.52
C ASP A 87 9.14 0.54 11.42
N ASP A 88 8.07 0.72 10.62
CA ASP A 88 7.71 -0.16 9.50
C ASP A 88 7.15 0.66 8.32
N PRO A 89 8.01 1.40 7.59
CA PRO A 89 7.55 2.30 6.53
C PRO A 89 6.87 1.57 5.35
N ALA A 90 7.19 0.29 5.15
CA ALA A 90 6.58 -0.54 4.11
C ALA A 90 5.24 -1.16 4.56
N GLY A 91 5.00 -1.26 5.87
CA GLY A 91 3.87 -1.97 6.45
C GLY A 91 3.98 -3.49 6.27
N ASP A 92 5.21 -4.03 6.26
CA ASP A 92 5.46 -5.46 6.05
C ASP A 92 5.41 -6.26 7.36
N SER A 93 5.66 -5.63 8.49
CA SER A 93 5.59 -6.27 9.82
C SER A 93 4.18 -6.31 10.37
N ARG A 94 3.28 -5.44 9.91
CA ARG A 94 1.86 -5.37 10.32
C ARG A 94 0.89 -5.40 9.14
N PRO A 95 0.94 -6.42 8.27
CA PRO A 95 0.06 -6.48 7.11
C PRO A 95 -1.42 -6.55 7.48
N GLU A 96 -1.75 -7.06 8.67
CA GLU A 96 -3.10 -7.24 9.20
C GLU A 96 -3.92 -5.96 9.24
N VAL A 97 -3.29 -4.78 9.34
CA VAL A 97 -3.96 -3.48 9.29
C VAL A 97 -4.80 -3.33 8.01
N SER A 98 -4.29 -3.86 6.90
CA SER A 98 -4.94 -3.80 5.58
C SER A 98 -5.71 -5.08 5.20
N CYS A 99 -5.72 -6.09 6.06
CA CYS A 99 -6.40 -7.36 5.79
C CYS A 99 -7.91 -7.26 5.99
N ILE A 100 -8.66 -8.17 5.35
CA ILE A 100 -10.12 -8.12 5.29
C ILE A 100 -10.76 -8.21 6.68
N GLU A 101 -10.16 -8.95 7.60
CA GLU A 101 -10.65 -9.10 8.98
C GLU A 101 -10.67 -7.76 9.70
N ASN A 102 -9.61 -6.96 9.54
CA ASN A 102 -9.53 -5.63 10.14
C ASN A 102 -10.49 -4.65 9.45
N VAL A 103 -10.57 -4.69 8.11
CA VAL A 103 -11.52 -3.89 7.34
C VAL A 103 -12.96 -4.14 7.82
N LEU A 104 -13.37 -5.41 7.96
CA LEU A 104 -14.71 -5.78 8.41
C LEU A 104 -14.98 -5.41 9.87
N SER A 105 -13.94 -5.33 10.71
CA SER A 105 -14.06 -4.85 12.09
C SER A 105 -14.31 -3.34 12.12
N GLU A 106 -13.49 -2.57 11.40
CA GLU A 106 -13.57 -1.10 11.33
C GLU A 106 -14.82 -0.62 10.59
N MET A 107 -15.35 -1.40 9.64
CA MET A 107 -16.63 -1.10 8.98
C MET A 107 -17.84 -1.10 9.91
N LYS A 108 -17.77 -1.80 11.05
CA LYS A 108 -18.88 -1.93 12.00
C LYS A 108 -18.86 -0.87 13.11
N ALA A 109 -17.75 -0.15 13.25
CA ALA A 109 -17.55 0.92 14.23
C ALA A 109 -18.21 2.22 13.77
#